data_AF-A0A964D949-F1
#
_entry.id   AF-A0A964D949-F1
#
_cell.length_a   1.000
_cell.length_b   1.000
_cell.length_c   1.000
_cell.angle_alpha   90.00
_cell.angle_beta   90.00
_cell.angle_gamma   90.00
#
_symmetry.space_group_name_H-M   'P 1'
#
loop_
_entity.id
_entity.type
_entity.pdbx_description
1 polymer ?
#
loop_
_entity_poly.entity_id
_entity_poly.type
_entity_poly.pdbx_seq_one_letter_code
_entity_poly.pdbx_strand_id
1 'polypeptide(L)' 'LNQSLGSDIITDFRKGEDLIGLAPGLSFNQLSIASSSNQTLISVTGTNQLLAKLNGVPGTLSAGDFTQVTI' A
#
# COMPACT_ATOMS: atom_id res chain seq x y z
N LEU A 1 -10.20 19.97 -6.66
CA LEU A 1 -9.62 18.64 -6.98
C LEU A 1 -10.26 17.65 -6.04
N ASN A 2 -11.17 16.81 -6.52
CA ASN A 2 -11.76 15.74 -5.72
C ASN A 2 -10.69 14.66 -5.58
N GLN A 3 -9.86 14.77 -4.54
CA GLN A 3 -9.00 13.66 -4.14
C GLN A 3 -9.95 12.54 -3.74
N SER A 4 -10.00 11.47 -4.54
CA SER A 4 -10.76 10.28 -4.19
C SER A 4 -10.28 9.85 -2.81
N LEU A 5 -11.11 10.01 -1.78
CA LEU A 5 -10.88 9.46 -0.43
C LEU A 5 -11.08 7.93 -0.43
N GLY A 6 -10.77 7.29 -1.56
CA GLY A 6 -10.98 5.88 -1.83
C GLY A 6 -9.66 5.14 -1.88
N SER A 7 -9.72 3.83 -1.63
CA SER A 7 -8.58 2.95 -1.76
C SER A 7 -8.25 2.69 -3.24
N ASP A 8 -6.96 2.65 -3.58
CA ASP A 8 -6.49 2.28 -4.91
C ASP A 8 -6.47 0.76 -5.12
N ILE A 9 -6.59 0.31 -6.37
CA ILE A 9 -6.39 -1.09 -6.77
C ILE A 9 -5.22 -1.15 -7.74
N ILE A 10 -4.18 -1.90 -7.36
CA ILE A 10 -2.97 -2.12 -8.15
C ILE A 10 -2.98 -3.58 -8.59
N THR A 11 -2.94 -3.83 -9.90
CA THR A 11 -3.21 -5.18 -10.45
C THR A 11 -1.98 -5.99 -10.84
N ASP A 12 -0.83 -5.35 -10.98
CA ASP A 12 0.36 -5.91 -11.61
C ASP A 12 1.66 -5.61 -10.86
N PHE A 13 1.58 -5.30 -9.56
CA PHE A 13 2.75 -5.05 -8.70
C PHE A 13 3.69 -6.25 -8.66
N ARG A 14 4.96 -6.01 -9.00
CA ARG A 14 6.04 -7.00 -8.98
C ARG A 14 7.03 -6.67 -7.88
N LYS A 15 7.05 -7.51 -6.86
CA LYS A 15 8.00 -7.37 -5.74
C LYS A 15 9.45 -7.44 -6.25
N GLY A 16 10.27 -6.48 -5.85
CA GLY A 16 11.68 -6.37 -6.25
C GLY A 16 11.91 -5.61 -7.56
N GLU A 17 10.86 -5.30 -8.31
CA GLU A 17 10.88 -4.41 -9.49
C GLU A 17 10.18 -3.08 -9.18
N ASP A 18 9.03 -3.15 -8.52
CA ASP A 18 8.16 -2.00 -8.23
C ASP A 18 8.27 -1.54 -6.76
N LEU A 19 7.97 -0.26 -6.53
CA LEU A 19 7.87 0.35 -5.20
C LEU A 19 6.53 1.06 -5.03
N ILE A 20 6.01 1.05 -3.80
CA ILE A 20 4.78 1.76 -3.43
C ILE A 20 5.14 3.12 -2.83
N GLY A 21 4.63 4.19 -3.45
CA GLY A 21 4.82 5.55 -2.97
C GLY A 21 3.93 5.87 -1.77
N LEU A 22 4.53 6.34 -0.67
CA LEU A 22 3.82 6.87 0.49
C LEU A 22 3.71 8.39 0.39
N ALA A 23 2.51 8.91 0.65
CA ALA A 23 2.27 10.34 0.72
C ALA A 23 3.11 10.99 1.84
N PRO A 24 3.48 12.29 1.71
CA PRO A 24 4.19 13.01 2.76
C PRO A 24 3.49 12.90 4.12
N GLY A 25 4.24 12.48 5.14
CA GLY A 25 3.73 12.31 6.51
C GLY A 25 3.17 10.92 6.83
N LEU A 26 3.15 9.99 5.86
CA LEU A 26 2.85 8.58 6.06
C LEU A 26 4.14 7.74 6.02
N SER A 27 4.34 6.90 7.02
CA SER A 27 5.49 5.99 7.11
C SER A 27 5.08 4.53 7.22
N PHE A 28 5.98 3.61 6.85
CA PHE A 28 5.70 2.16 6.84
C PHE A 28 5.19 1.62 8.19
N ASN A 29 5.73 2.11 9.30
CA ASN A 29 5.29 1.71 10.65
C ASN A 29 3.84 2.12 10.98
N GLN A 30 3.23 3.02 10.20
CA GLN A 30 1.84 3.41 10.33
C GLN A 30 0.91 2.57 9.44
N LEU A 31 1.44 1.60 8.70
CA LEU A 31 0.67 0.74 7.82
C LEU A 31 0.33 -0.60 8.50
N SER A 32 -0.85 -1.11 8.20
CA SER A 32 -1.27 -2.48 8.45
C SER A 32 -1.38 -3.19 7.11
N ILE A 33 -0.69 -4.33 6.99
CA ILE A 33 -0.61 -5.12 5.76
C ILE A 33 -1.21 -6.49 6.04
N ALA A 34 -2.29 -6.81 5.35
CA ALA A 34 -3.02 -8.05 5.54
C ALA A 34 -3.29 -8.75 4.20
N SER A 35 -3.01 -10.04 4.12
CA SER A 35 -3.37 -10.87 2.97
C SER A 35 -4.81 -11.37 3.08
N SER A 36 -5.60 -11.22 2.02
CA SER A 36 -6.98 -11.70 1.92
C SER A 36 -7.28 -12.18 0.51
N SER A 37 -7.67 -13.44 0.33
CA SER A 37 -8.21 -13.99 -0.93
C SER A 37 -7.48 -13.56 -2.21
N ASN A 38 -6.16 -13.79 -2.27
CA ASN A 38 -5.27 -13.36 -3.38
C ASN A 38 -5.15 -11.85 -3.56
N GLN A 39 -5.33 -11.09 -2.48
CA GLN A 39 -5.06 -9.67 -2.43
C GLN A 39 -4.20 -9.36 -1.21
N THR A 40 -3.40 -8.31 -1.31
CA THR A 40 -2.77 -7.69 -0.14
C THR A 40 -3.43 -6.34 0.10
N LEU A 41 -4.00 -6.17 1.28
CA LEU A 41 -4.64 -4.94 1.74
C LEU A 41 -3.63 -4.12 2.52
N ILE A 42 -3.52 -2.85 2.17
CA ILE A 42 -2.67 -1.86 2.86
C ILE A 42 -3.60 -0.81 3.45
N SER A 43 -3.58 -0.67 4.76
CA SER A 43 -4.42 0.27 5.51
C SER A 43 -3.62 1.04 6.56
N VAL A 44 -4.20 2.10 7.10
CA VAL A 44 -3.58 2.87 8.19
C VAL A 44 -3.86 2.20 9.53
N THR A 45 -2.80 1.96 10.31
CA THR A 45 -2.87 1.46 11.67
C THR A 45 -3.63 2.45 12.55
N GLY A 46 -4.60 1.95 13.33
CA GLY A 46 -5.40 2.74 14.27
C GLY A 46 -6.71 3.29 13.69
N THR A 47 -6.76 3.62 12.39
CA THR A 47 -8.01 4.05 11.74
C THR A 47 -8.65 2.96 10.87
N ASN A 48 -7.88 1.93 10.50
CA ASN A 48 -8.28 0.90 9.52
C ASN A 48 -8.70 1.47 8.15
N GLN A 49 -8.31 2.72 7.86
CA GLN A 49 -8.57 3.32 6.55
C GLN A 49 -7.80 2.53 5.49
N LEU A 50 -8.52 1.92 4.56
CA LEU A 50 -7.91 1.21 3.44
C LEU A 50 -7.32 2.23 2.45
N LEU A 51 -6.03 2.07 2.14
CA LEU A 51 -5.30 2.93 1.21
C LEU A 51 -5.14 2.26 -0.14
N ALA A 52 -4.76 0.98 -0.16
CA ALA A 52 -4.53 0.26 -1.41
C ALA A 52 -4.85 -1.23 -1.29
N LYS A 53 -5.20 -1.84 -2.42
CA LYS A 53 -5.30 -3.27 -2.63
C LYS A 53 -4.34 -3.66 -3.75
N LEU A 54 -3.44 -4.59 -3.48
CA LEU A 54 -2.62 -5.25 -4.48
C LEU A 54 -3.33 -6.54 -4.87
N ASN A 55 -3.80 -6.66 -6.10
CA ASN A 55 -4.29 -7.93 -6.60
C ASN A 55 -3.11 -8.85 -6.90
N GLY A 56 -3.30 -10.13 -6.58
CA GLY A 56 -2.26 -11.14 -6.64
C GLY A 56 -1.59 -11.37 -5.29
N VAL A 57 -0.58 -12.23 -5.31
CA VAL A 57 0.16 -12.64 -4.12
C VAL A 57 1.62 -12.21 -4.30
N PRO A 58 1.96 -10.93 -4.07
CA PRO A 58 3.33 -10.44 -4.25
C PRO A 58 4.31 -10.98 -3.18
N GLY A 59 3.83 -11.79 -2.23
CA GLY A 59 4.58 -12.27 -1.07
C GLY A 59 4.54 -11.29 0.09
N THR A 60 5.37 -11.52 1.12
CA THR A 60 5.44 -10.64 2.29
C THR A 60 6.05 -9.29 1.91
N LEU A 61 5.30 -8.21 2.07
CA LEU A 61 5.82 -6.85 1.92
C LEU A 61 6.60 -6.42 3.17
N SER A 62 7.64 -5.65 2.94
CA SER A 62 8.57 -5.11 3.94
C SER A 62 8.78 -3.62 3.70
N ALA A 63 9.45 -2.94 4.63
CA ALA A 63 9.75 -1.51 4.47
C ALA A 63 10.51 -1.17 3.17
N GLY A 64 11.28 -2.12 2.62
CA GLY A 64 12.01 -1.94 1.36
C GLY A 64 11.12 -1.88 0.11
N ASP A 65 9.86 -2.29 0.20
CA ASP A 65 8.88 -2.24 -0.91
C ASP A 65 8.17 -0.87 -0.98
N PHE A 66 8.53 0.08 -0.11
CA PHE A 66 7.91 1.39 0.01
C PHE A 66 8.93 2.52 -0.11
N THR A 67 8.49 3.65 -0.65
CA THR A 67 9.32 4.87 -0.77
C THR A 67 8.50 6.10 -0.45
N GLN A 68 9.14 7.15 0.06
CA GLN A 68 8.46 8.41 0.32
C GLN A 68 8.38 9.23 -0.97
N VAL A 69 7.17 9.63 -1.36
CA VAL A 69 6.98 10.52 -2.49
C VAL A 69 7.32 11.93 -2.04
N THR A 70 8.38 12.50 -2.62
CA THR A 70 8.70 13.92 -2.46
C THR A 70 8.09 14.67 -3.64
N ILE A 71 7.32 15.72 -3.34
CA ILE A 71 6.73 16.64 -4.32
C ILE A 71 7.56 17.92 -4.44
#